data_AF-A0A929YS67-F1
#
_entry.id   AF-A0A929YS67-F1
#
_cell.length_a   1.000
_cell.length_b   1.000
_cell.length_c   1.000
_cell.angle_alpha   90.00
_cell.angle_beta   90.00
_cell.angle_gamma   90.00
#
_symmetry.space_group_name_H-M   'P 1'
#
loop_
_entity.id
_entity.type
_entity.pdbx_description
1 polymer ?
#
loop_
_entity_poly.entity_id
_entity_poly.type
_entity_poly.pdbx_seq_one_letter_code
_entity_poly.pdbx_strand_id
1 'polypeptide(L)'
;MKKINVLITHANGNLDSKVGTIEKAVKEAEQYAFPKLKIDWDIDLLVTNRLYDIIIPEDGVGGHTRTFDFIEFAIDEEKATENLISEMVTHELCHAARWGKNDEWINSLLDGVISEGIATYLEAEFIKDRTEKTVFIKTILERSDEENEKILEKLRSQLDLNYYDYDTIFFNGSNELPRWAGYSLGYYLVKKYLKKTGKKIEDAFADKYADFKAIVL
;
A
#
# COMPACT_ATOMS: atom_id res chain seq x y z
N MET A 1 -24.72 2.67 -7.38
CA MET A 1 -23.57 3.18 -6.59
C MET A 1 -22.52 2.10 -6.63
N LYS A 2 -21.25 2.49 -6.78
CA LYS A 2 -20.12 1.56 -6.75
C LYS A 2 -19.79 1.20 -5.31
N LYS A 3 -19.34 -0.03 -5.08
CA LYS A 3 -19.17 -0.57 -3.72
C LYS A 3 -18.07 -1.62 -3.64
N ILE A 4 -17.61 -1.85 -2.43
CA ILE A 4 -16.83 -3.03 -2.08
C ILE A 4 -17.79 -4.16 -1.70
N ASN A 5 -17.64 -5.34 -2.33
CA ASN A 5 -18.30 -6.56 -1.90
C ASN A 5 -17.37 -7.34 -0.98
N VAL A 6 -17.68 -7.35 0.32
CA VAL A 6 -16.86 -8.05 1.31
C VAL A 6 -17.23 -9.53 1.35
N LEU A 7 -16.25 -10.39 1.09
CA LEU A 7 -16.33 -11.85 1.12
C LEU A 7 -15.56 -12.35 2.33
N ILE A 8 -16.24 -12.59 3.45
CA ILE A 8 -15.62 -13.06 4.69
C ILE A 8 -15.63 -14.59 4.70
N THR A 9 -14.48 -15.21 4.97
CA THR A 9 -14.34 -16.67 4.95
C THR A 9 -14.73 -17.32 6.29
N HIS A 10 -15.99 -17.10 6.72
CA HIS A 10 -16.49 -17.44 8.06
C HIS A 10 -17.42 -18.67 8.15
N ALA A 11 -17.51 -19.50 7.10
CA ALA A 11 -18.45 -20.62 7.05
C ALA A 11 -18.27 -21.68 8.15
N ASN A 12 -17.11 -21.74 8.80
CA ASN A 12 -16.80 -22.63 9.93
C ASN A 12 -16.85 -21.92 11.30
N GLY A 13 -17.36 -20.69 11.36
CA GLY A 13 -17.39 -19.85 12.56
C GLY A 13 -16.14 -19.00 12.80
N ASN A 14 -15.06 -19.16 12.00
CA ASN A 14 -13.91 -18.25 12.06
C ASN A 14 -14.34 -16.82 11.72
N LEU A 15 -13.72 -15.79 12.29
CA LEU A 15 -14.03 -14.38 12.02
C LEU A 15 -15.44 -13.91 12.39
N ASP A 16 -16.35 -14.76 12.90
CA ASP A 16 -17.72 -14.34 13.27
C ASP A 16 -17.71 -13.16 14.24
N SER A 17 -16.76 -13.15 15.17
CA SER A 17 -16.59 -12.07 16.14
C SER A 17 -16.07 -10.76 15.52
N LYS A 18 -15.51 -10.81 14.30
CA LYS A 18 -14.84 -9.72 13.60
C LYS A 18 -15.60 -9.18 12.41
N VAL A 19 -16.69 -9.81 11.97
CA VAL A 19 -17.52 -9.37 10.83
C VAL A 19 -17.82 -7.88 10.91
N GLY A 20 -18.39 -7.41 12.02
CA GLY A 20 -18.74 -6.00 12.18
C GLY A 20 -17.54 -5.06 12.20
N THR A 21 -16.37 -5.50 12.67
CA THR A 21 -15.13 -4.71 12.63
C THR A 21 -14.59 -4.60 11.21
N ILE A 22 -14.56 -5.72 10.48
CA ILE A 22 -14.13 -5.80 9.08
C ILE A 22 -15.00 -4.90 8.21
N GLU A 23 -16.33 -5.02 8.32
CA GLU A 23 -17.27 -4.23 7.51
C GLU A 23 -17.12 -2.73 7.74
N LYS A 24 -16.95 -2.30 9.00
CA LYS A 24 -16.73 -0.88 9.33
C LYS A 24 -15.40 -0.37 8.78
N ALA A 25 -14.32 -1.13 8.97
CA ALA A 25 -13.00 -0.76 8.48
C ALA A 25 -12.97 -0.62 6.94
N VAL A 26 -13.54 -1.60 6.24
CA VAL A 26 -13.67 -1.56 4.78
C VAL A 26 -14.53 -0.38 4.35
N LYS A 27 -15.63 -0.11 5.06
CA LYS A 27 -16.51 1.02 4.73
C LYS A 27 -15.81 2.37 4.90
N GLU A 28 -15.00 2.51 5.93
CA GLU A 28 -14.20 3.72 6.17
C GLU A 28 -13.18 3.94 5.04
N ALA A 29 -12.43 2.89 4.68
CA ALA A 29 -11.49 2.93 3.56
C ALA A 29 -12.19 3.25 2.23
N GLU A 30 -13.36 2.64 1.97
CA GLU A 30 -14.19 2.94 0.79
C GLU A 30 -14.57 4.42 0.72
N GLN A 31 -15.07 4.99 1.82
CA GLN A 31 -15.51 6.38 1.91
C GLN A 31 -14.36 7.37 1.64
N TYR A 32 -13.14 7.02 2.02
CA TYR A 32 -11.96 7.82 1.76
C TYR A 32 -11.44 7.64 0.33
N ALA A 33 -11.18 6.40 -0.08
CA ALA A 33 -10.43 6.08 -1.28
C ALA A 33 -11.25 6.25 -2.57
N PHE A 34 -12.51 5.81 -2.61
CA PHE A 34 -13.33 5.84 -3.83
C PHE A 34 -13.44 7.23 -4.46
N PRO A 35 -13.86 8.29 -3.73
CA PRO A 35 -13.97 9.62 -4.32
C PRO A 35 -12.61 10.22 -4.70
N LYS A 36 -11.56 9.97 -3.90
CA LYS A 36 -10.21 10.50 -4.16
C LYS A 36 -9.56 9.88 -5.39
N LEU A 37 -9.67 8.56 -5.51
CA LEU A 37 -9.05 7.79 -6.59
C LEU A 37 -9.97 7.61 -7.80
N LYS A 38 -11.18 8.20 -7.75
CA LYS A 38 -12.17 8.18 -8.84
C LYS A 38 -12.50 6.73 -9.25
N ILE A 39 -12.63 5.84 -8.27
CA ILE A 39 -13.03 4.44 -8.47
C ILE A 39 -14.51 4.42 -8.86
N ASP A 40 -14.78 3.95 -10.07
CA ASP A 40 -16.11 3.89 -10.69
C ASP A 40 -16.52 2.46 -11.11
N TRP A 41 -15.95 1.45 -10.46
CA TRP A 41 -16.30 0.02 -10.56
C TRP A 41 -16.49 -0.62 -9.17
N ASP A 42 -17.06 -1.82 -9.14
CA ASP A 42 -17.21 -2.60 -7.91
C ASP A 42 -15.94 -3.40 -7.67
N ILE A 43 -15.54 -3.57 -6.41
CA ILE A 43 -14.33 -4.32 -6.02
C ILE A 43 -14.75 -5.46 -5.09
N ASP A 44 -14.32 -6.68 -5.40
CA ASP A 44 -14.46 -7.83 -4.50
C ASP A 44 -13.27 -7.86 -3.53
N LEU A 45 -13.58 -8.00 -2.24
CA LEU A 45 -12.60 -8.01 -1.18
C LEU A 45 -12.74 -9.30 -0.36
N LEU A 46 -11.76 -10.18 -0.43
CA LEU A 46 -11.73 -11.46 0.29
C LEU A 46 -10.99 -11.32 1.63
N VAL A 47 -11.62 -11.75 2.73
CA VAL A 47 -11.04 -11.69 4.08
C VAL A 47 -10.92 -13.06 4.73
N THR A 48 -9.76 -13.35 5.30
CA THR A 48 -9.47 -14.61 5.99
C THR A 48 -8.56 -14.41 7.21
N ASN A 49 -8.44 -15.42 8.07
CA ASN A 49 -7.47 -15.47 9.17
C ASN A 49 -6.44 -16.59 8.97
N ARG A 50 -6.28 -17.06 7.73
CA ARG A 50 -5.51 -18.28 7.37
C ARG A 50 -4.36 -18.06 6.39
N LEU A 51 -4.15 -16.82 5.92
CA LEU A 51 -2.99 -16.46 5.10
C LEU A 51 -1.95 -15.82 6.02
N TYR A 52 -1.20 -16.64 6.73
CA TYR A 52 -0.25 -16.17 7.73
C TYR A 52 0.99 -15.51 7.12
N ASP A 53 1.28 -15.81 5.86
CA ASP A 53 2.41 -15.30 5.09
C ASP A 53 2.26 -13.83 4.69
N ILE A 54 1.03 -13.32 4.58
CA ILE A 54 0.79 -11.91 4.23
C ILE A 54 0.63 -11.01 5.45
N ILE A 55 0.34 -11.57 6.64
CA ILE A 55 0.12 -10.79 7.85
C ILE A 55 1.45 -10.23 8.36
N ILE A 56 1.53 -8.91 8.56
CA ILE A 56 2.62 -8.29 9.29
C ILE A 56 2.43 -8.64 10.78
N PRO A 57 3.35 -9.41 11.41
CA PRO A 57 3.11 -9.93 12.76
C PRO A 57 2.89 -8.87 13.82
N GLU A 58 3.51 -7.70 13.66
CA GLU A 58 3.37 -6.56 14.56
C GLU A 58 1.99 -5.87 14.45
N ASP A 59 1.39 -5.90 13.28
CA ASP A 59 0.15 -5.17 12.97
C ASP A 59 -1.09 -6.07 12.98
N GLY A 60 -0.90 -7.39 12.79
CA GLY A 60 -2.00 -8.34 12.71
C GLY A 60 -2.87 -8.17 11.47
N VAL A 61 -2.41 -7.43 10.46
CA VAL A 61 -3.09 -7.23 9.18
C VAL A 61 -2.10 -7.34 8.04
N GLY A 62 -2.58 -7.72 6.86
CA GLY A 62 -1.80 -7.70 5.63
C GLY A 62 -2.67 -7.97 4.42
N GLY A 63 -2.43 -7.24 3.34
CA GLY A 63 -3.26 -7.22 2.14
C GLY A 63 -2.45 -7.50 0.88
N HIS A 64 -3.18 -7.85 -0.17
CA HIS A 64 -2.63 -7.99 -1.50
C HIS A 64 -3.70 -7.75 -2.56
N THR A 65 -3.44 -6.76 -3.41
CA THR A 65 -4.26 -6.48 -4.57
C THR A 65 -3.89 -7.42 -5.71
N ARG A 66 -4.86 -8.19 -6.21
CA ARG A 66 -4.66 -9.20 -7.27
C ARG A 66 -4.95 -8.65 -8.66
N THR A 67 -5.92 -7.75 -8.76
CA THR A 67 -6.21 -6.96 -9.98
C THR A 67 -7.05 -5.73 -9.62
N PHE A 68 -7.46 -4.94 -10.61
CA PHE A 68 -8.17 -3.67 -10.39
C PHE A 68 -9.49 -3.82 -9.63
N ASP A 69 -10.13 -4.99 -9.68
CA ASP A 69 -11.41 -5.29 -9.04
C ASP A 69 -11.35 -6.41 -7.99
N PHE A 70 -10.16 -6.89 -7.60
CA PHE A 70 -10.02 -7.96 -6.62
C PHE A 70 -8.84 -7.75 -5.66
N ILE A 71 -9.17 -7.70 -4.37
CA ILE A 71 -8.24 -7.60 -3.25
C ILE A 71 -8.47 -8.79 -2.31
N GLU A 72 -7.40 -9.33 -1.76
CA GLU A 72 -7.49 -10.24 -0.61
C GLU A 72 -6.67 -9.70 0.56
N PHE A 73 -7.14 -9.93 1.78
CA PHE A 73 -6.36 -9.63 2.97
C PHE A 73 -6.60 -10.66 4.06
N ALA A 74 -5.66 -10.71 5.00
CA ALA A 74 -5.78 -11.52 6.19
C ALA A 74 -5.56 -10.72 7.47
N ILE A 75 -6.19 -11.22 8.54
CA ILE A 75 -6.11 -10.64 9.87
C ILE A 75 -5.77 -11.68 10.93
N ASP A 76 -5.04 -11.24 11.93
CA ASP A 76 -4.96 -11.84 13.25
C ASP A 76 -6.11 -11.29 14.10
N GLU A 77 -7.02 -12.15 14.55
CA GLU A 77 -8.22 -11.71 15.29
C GLU A 77 -7.91 -11.05 16.64
N GLU A 78 -6.77 -11.34 17.26
CA GLU A 78 -6.41 -10.75 18.55
C GLU A 78 -5.87 -9.34 18.37
N LYS A 79 -5.12 -9.10 17.30
CA LYS A 79 -4.40 -7.84 17.06
C LYS A 79 -5.15 -6.87 16.16
N ALA A 80 -5.86 -7.36 15.15
CA ALA A 80 -6.47 -6.50 14.15
C ALA A 80 -7.59 -5.64 14.74
N THR A 81 -7.43 -4.33 14.58
CA THR A 81 -8.41 -3.31 14.94
C THR A 81 -9.04 -2.70 13.69
N GLU A 82 -10.15 -1.98 13.87
CA GLU A 82 -10.82 -1.26 12.79
C GLU A 82 -9.86 -0.30 12.06
N ASN A 83 -9.01 0.41 12.82
CA ASN A 83 -8.06 1.38 12.28
C ASN A 83 -6.96 0.72 11.44
N LEU A 84 -6.37 -0.37 11.93
CA LEU A 84 -5.28 -1.06 11.21
C LEU A 84 -5.80 -1.74 9.94
N ILE A 85 -7.01 -2.30 9.98
CA ILE A 85 -7.65 -2.86 8.78
C ILE A 85 -7.94 -1.74 7.76
N SER A 86 -8.55 -0.62 8.18
CA SER A 86 -8.89 0.45 7.22
C SER A 86 -7.66 1.12 6.62
N GLU A 87 -6.57 1.21 7.38
CA GLU A 87 -5.26 1.70 6.92
C GLU A 87 -4.71 0.81 5.79
N MET A 88 -4.56 -0.49 6.03
CA MET A 88 -4.10 -1.45 5.04
C MET A 88 -5.04 -1.53 3.82
N VAL A 89 -6.36 -1.55 4.03
CA VAL A 89 -7.32 -1.58 2.91
C VAL A 89 -7.21 -0.32 2.04
N THR A 90 -6.92 0.84 2.64
CA THR A 90 -6.70 2.08 1.86
C THR A 90 -5.46 1.98 0.98
N HIS A 91 -4.39 1.33 1.44
CA HIS A 91 -3.22 1.02 0.65
C HIS A 91 -3.58 0.15 -0.57
N GLU A 92 -4.26 -0.97 -0.34
CA GLU A 92 -4.66 -1.91 -1.41
C GLU A 92 -5.65 -1.29 -2.42
N LEU A 93 -6.58 -0.46 -1.95
CA LEU A 93 -7.47 0.28 -2.84
C LEU A 93 -6.72 1.24 -3.77
N CYS A 94 -5.54 1.72 -3.36
CA CYS A 94 -4.68 2.52 -4.22
C CYS A 94 -4.13 1.72 -5.40
N HIS A 95 -3.64 0.50 -5.14
CA HIS A 95 -3.19 -0.42 -6.19
C HIS A 95 -4.33 -0.79 -7.14
N ALA A 96 -5.49 -1.15 -6.61
CA ALA A 96 -6.68 -1.45 -7.40
C ALA A 96 -7.07 -0.28 -8.32
N ALA A 97 -7.10 0.94 -7.78
CA ALA A 97 -7.40 2.14 -8.56
C ALA A 97 -6.35 2.42 -9.63
N ARG A 98 -5.06 2.28 -9.30
CA ARG A 98 -3.97 2.51 -10.26
C ARG A 98 -4.07 1.51 -11.42
N TRP A 99 -4.28 0.22 -11.16
CA TRP A 99 -4.51 -0.75 -12.26
C TRP A 99 -5.76 -0.46 -13.08
N GLY A 100 -6.83 0.06 -12.48
CA GLY A 100 -8.04 0.43 -13.21
C GLY A 100 -7.90 1.72 -14.06
N LYS A 101 -6.90 2.57 -13.78
CA LYS A 101 -6.74 3.90 -14.41
C LYS A 101 -5.40 4.12 -15.12
N ASN A 102 -4.42 3.24 -14.92
CA ASN A 102 -3.12 3.24 -15.58
C ASN A 102 -2.90 1.86 -16.24
N ASP A 103 -2.58 1.86 -17.53
CA ASP A 103 -2.34 0.68 -18.36
C ASP A 103 -0.88 0.18 -18.33
N GLU A 104 -0.01 0.77 -17.50
CA GLU A 104 1.37 0.34 -17.33
C GLU A 104 1.50 -0.89 -16.41
N TRP A 105 2.39 -1.80 -16.80
CA TRP A 105 2.85 -2.89 -15.95
C TRP A 105 4.12 -2.48 -15.19
N ILE A 106 4.31 -3.04 -14.01
CA ILE A 106 5.57 -2.95 -13.27
C ILE A 106 6.60 -3.82 -14.00
N ASN A 107 7.62 -3.19 -14.58
CA ASN A 107 8.65 -3.89 -15.36
C ASN A 107 10.05 -3.79 -14.75
N SER A 108 10.24 -2.90 -13.77
CA SER A 108 11.54 -2.65 -13.15
C SER A 108 11.42 -2.44 -11.64
N LEU A 109 12.56 -2.48 -10.94
CA LEU A 109 12.62 -2.14 -9.52
C LEU A 109 12.04 -0.74 -9.26
N LEU A 110 12.36 0.24 -10.10
CA LEU A 110 11.86 1.60 -9.95
C LEU A 110 10.34 1.67 -10.08
N ASP A 111 9.75 0.94 -11.03
CA ASP A 111 8.29 0.88 -11.19
C ASP A 111 7.63 0.33 -9.91
N GLY A 112 8.21 -0.73 -9.34
CA GLY A 112 7.74 -1.31 -8.08
C GLY A 112 7.86 -0.32 -6.92
N VAL A 113 9.02 0.33 -6.77
CA VAL A 113 9.26 1.37 -5.76
C VAL A 113 8.26 2.52 -5.89
N ILE A 114 7.98 2.99 -7.11
CA ILE A 114 6.99 4.06 -7.34
C ILE A 114 5.58 3.55 -7.02
N SER A 115 5.22 2.34 -7.45
CA SER A 115 3.87 1.77 -7.23
C SER A 115 3.56 1.66 -5.74
N GLU A 116 4.47 1.07 -4.97
CA GLU A 116 4.34 0.98 -3.51
C GLU A 116 4.38 2.36 -2.86
N GLY A 117 5.25 3.24 -3.36
CA GLY A 117 5.34 4.61 -2.86
C GLY A 117 4.04 5.42 -2.99
N ILE A 118 3.31 5.23 -4.08
CA ILE A 118 2.01 5.89 -4.32
C ILE A 118 0.99 5.42 -3.28
N ALA A 119 0.90 4.11 -3.07
CA ALA A 119 -0.01 3.51 -2.11
C ALA A 119 0.33 3.91 -0.66
N THR A 120 1.61 3.83 -0.28
CA THR A 120 2.11 4.27 1.03
C THR A 120 1.89 5.78 1.27
N TYR A 121 2.01 6.62 0.24
CA TYR A 121 1.73 8.05 0.40
C TYR A 121 0.24 8.30 0.66
N LEU A 122 -0.66 7.60 -0.06
CA LEU A 122 -2.10 7.70 0.19
C LEU A 122 -2.47 7.20 1.59
N GLU A 123 -1.89 6.08 2.01
CA GLU A 123 -2.03 5.51 3.36
C GLU A 123 -1.61 6.53 4.43
N ALA A 124 -0.44 7.14 4.30
CA ALA A 124 0.02 8.20 5.19
C ALA A 124 -0.94 9.40 5.28
N GLU A 125 -1.53 9.82 4.15
CA GLU A 125 -2.53 10.89 4.14
C GLU A 125 -3.86 10.47 4.78
N PHE A 126 -4.23 9.20 4.72
CA PHE A 126 -5.43 8.66 5.36
C PHE A 126 -5.30 8.65 6.89
N ILE A 127 -4.13 8.26 7.40
CA ILE A 127 -3.93 8.07 8.84
C ILE A 127 -3.29 9.25 9.58
N LYS A 128 -3.05 10.38 8.90
CA LYS A 128 -2.28 11.52 9.45
C LYS A 128 -2.77 12.04 10.81
N ASP A 129 -4.09 12.06 11.01
CA ASP A 129 -4.72 12.58 12.23
C ASP A 129 -5.03 11.48 13.27
N ARG A 130 -4.67 10.22 13.00
CA ARG A 130 -4.95 9.08 13.89
C ARG A 130 -3.87 8.90 14.95
N THR A 131 -4.25 8.45 16.14
CA THR A 131 -3.26 8.04 17.16
C THR A 131 -2.73 6.63 16.90
N GLU A 132 -3.63 5.68 16.61
CA GLU A 132 -3.28 4.32 16.23
C GLU A 132 -2.89 4.27 14.74
N LYS A 133 -1.77 3.60 14.46
CA LYS A 133 -1.25 3.35 13.11
C LYS A 133 -0.46 2.06 13.10
N THR A 134 -0.31 1.43 11.94
CA THR A 134 0.58 0.27 11.78
C THR A 134 2.03 0.62 12.14
N VAL A 135 2.78 -0.37 12.62
CA VAL A 135 4.24 -0.33 12.78
C VAL A 135 4.89 -0.11 11.41
N PHE A 136 4.32 -0.69 10.35
CA PHE A 136 4.72 -0.43 8.97
C PHE A 136 4.77 1.06 8.63
N ILE A 137 3.64 1.77 8.68
CA ILE A 137 3.60 3.18 8.25
C ILE A 137 4.41 4.07 9.18
N LYS A 138 4.44 3.78 10.49
CA LYS A 138 5.29 4.50 11.45
C LYS A 138 6.76 4.42 11.05
N THR A 139 7.23 3.22 10.74
CA THR A 139 8.62 2.99 10.32
C THR A 139 8.98 3.75 9.05
N ILE A 140 8.05 3.87 8.11
CA ILE A 140 8.26 4.64 6.88
C ILE A 140 8.30 6.14 7.17
N LEU A 141 7.35 6.65 7.98
CA LEU A 141 7.25 8.07 8.31
C LEU A 141 8.40 8.57 9.20
N GLU A 142 8.98 7.71 10.03
CA GLU A 142 10.13 8.03 10.88
C GLU A 142 11.45 8.07 10.11
N ARG A 143 11.52 7.46 8.92
CA ARG A 143 12.76 7.41 8.12
C ARG A 143 13.03 8.76 7.46
N SER A 144 14.22 9.30 7.70
CA SER A 144 14.62 10.62 7.21
C SER A 144 14.79 10.67 5.69
N ASP A 145 14.72 11.87 5.11
CA ASP A 145 15.01 12.08 3.69
C ASP A 145 16.48 11.68 3.39
N GLU A 146 17.43 11.91 4.31
CA GLU A 146 18.84 11.51 4.17
C GLU A 146 19.04 9.98 4.17
N GLU A 147 18.28 9.25 4.97
CA GLU A 147 18.29 7.78 4.93
C GLU A 147 17.72 7.24 3.63
N ASN A 148 16.65 7.85 3.11
CA ASN A 148 16.07 7.45 1.83
C ASN A 148 17.01 7.75 0.65
N GLU A 149 17.77 8.85 0.67
CA GLU A 149 18.80 9.11 -0.35
C GLU A 149 19.92 8.05 -0.32
N LYS A 150 20.32 7.56 0.87
CA LYS A 150 21.28 6.43 0.97
C LYS A 150 20.71 5.12 0.40
N ILE A 151 19.43 4.83 0.65
CA ILE A 151 18.74 3.68 0.04
C ILE A 151 18.74 3.83 -1.48
N LEU A 152 18.43 5.03 -1.99
CA LEU A 152 18.46 5.31 -3.43
C LEU A 152 19.84 5.08 -4.03
N GLU A 153 20.89 5.60 -3.41
CA GLU A 153 22.28 5.39 -3.85
C GLU A 153 22.63 3.90 -3.92
N LYS A 154 22.21 3.13 -2.91
CA LYS A 154 22.47 1.68 -2.84
C LYS A 154 21.75 0.90 -3.93
N LEU A 155 20.52 1.29 -4.28
CA LEU A 155 19.70 0.64 -5.30
C LEU A 155 19.91 1.20 -6.71
N ARG A 156 20.67 2.30 -6.86
CA ARG A 156 20.76 3.09 -8.11
C ARG A 156 21.12 2.28 -9.35
N SER A 157 22.05 1.32 -9.24
CA SER A 157 22.47 0.47 -10.37
C SER A 157 21.43 -0.60 -10.75
N GLN A 158 20.43 -0.84 -9.91
CA GLN A 158 19.43 -1.89 -10.07
C GLN A 158 18.05 -1.34 -10.45
N LEU A 159 17.84 -0.01 -10.42
CA LEU A 159 16.54 0.63 -10.63
C LEU A 159 15.85 0.22 -11.94
N ASP A 160 16.62 0.04 -13.01
CA ASP A 160 16.11 -0.33 -14.33
C ASP A 160 16.10 -1.86 -14.56
N LEU A 161 16.48 -2.67 -13.57
CA LEU A 161 16.46 -4.13 -13.68
C LEU A 161 15.06 -4.68 -13.41
N ASN A 162 14.69 -5.71 -14.16
CA ASN A 162 13.46 -6.48 -14.00
C ASN A 162 13.64 -7.74 -13.12
N TYR A 163 14.86 -7.98 -12.64
CA TYR A 163 15.20 -9.06 -11.72
C TYR A 163 16.07 -8.52 -10.58
N TYR A 164 15.53 -8.58 -9.37
CA TYR A 164 16.13 -8.04 -8.15
C TYR A 164 15.63 -8.82 -6.93
N ASP A 165 16.33 -8.69 -5.81
CA ASP A 165 15.96 -9.34 -4.55
C ASP A 165 14.74 -8.63 -3.93
N TYR A 166 13.55 -9.05 -4.33
CA TYR A 166 12.28 -8.47 -3.89
C TYR A 166 12.12 -8.56 -2.36
N ASP A 167 12.39 -9.73 -1.78
CA ASP A 167 12.18 -9.98 -0.35
C ASP A 167 13.08 -9.08 0.50
N THR A 168 14.35 -8.93 0.13
CA THR A 168 15.29 -8.06 0.84
C THR A 168 14.88 -6.59 0.71
N ILE A 169 14.47 -6.14 -0.48
CA ILE A 169 14.18 -4.71 -0.72
C ILE A 169 12.85 -4.30 -0.10
N PHE A 170 11.81 -5.12 -0.29
CA PHE A 170 10.45 -4.76 0.09
C PHE A 170 10.06 -5.27 1.47
N PHE A 171 10.60 -6.38 1.98
CA PHE A 171 10.13 -6.94 3.27
C PHE A 171 11.19 -6.99 4.35
N ASN A 172 12.30 -7.68 4.15
CA ASN A 172 13.21 -8.09 5.23
C ASN A 172 14.30 -7.07 5.54
N GLY A 173 14.81 -6.38 4.52
CA GLY A 173 16.06 -5.63 4.63
C GLY A 173 17.29 -6.55 4.68
N SER A 174 18.45 -5.94 4.93
CA SER A 174 19.75 -6.58 5.08
C SER A 174 20.65 -5.74 5.98
N ASN A 175 21.95 -6.07 6.07
CA ASN A 175 22.92 -5.22 6.75
C ASN A 175 23.10 -3.85 6.07
N GLU A 176 22.67 -3.71 4.81
CA GLU A 176 22.86 -2.50 4.00
C GLU A 176 21.55 -1.76 3.71
N LEU A 177 20.40 -2.45 3.83
CA LEU A 177 19.08 -1.90 3.57
C LEU A 177 18.19 -2.11 4.79
N PRO A 178 17.49 -1.08 5.30
CA PRO A 178 16.55 -1.29 6.40
C PRO A 178 15.34 -2.13 5.94
N ARG A 179 14.62 -2.71 6.90
CA ARG A 179 13.30 -3.33 6.67
C ARG A 179 12.38 -2.33 5.93
N TRP A 180 11.67 -2.81 4.92
CA TRP A 180 10.78 -2.01 4.05
C TRP A 180 11.47 -0.86 3.31
N ALA A 181 12.73 -1.03 2.90
CA ALA A 181 13.50 -0.02 2.18
C ALA A 181 12.81 0.44 0.88
N GLY A 182 12.25 -0.50 0.10
CA GLY A 182 11.54 -0.21 -1.15
C GLY A 182 10.33 0.70 -0.94
N TYR A 183 9.48 0.40 0.04
CA TYR A 183 8.31 1.21 0.41
C TYR A 183 8.71 2.62 0.84
N SER A 184 9.72 2.72 1.69
CA SER A 184 10.20 4.01 2.19
C SER A 184 10.81 4.88 1.11
N LEU A 185 11.66 4.29 0.26
CA LEU A 185 12.21 4.98 -0.89
C LEU A 185 11.07 5.44 -1.83
N GLY A 186 10.07 4.60 -2.06
CA GLY A 186 8.89 4.92 -2.83
C GLY A 186 8.16 6.14 -2.30
N TYR A 187 7.81 6.13 -1.01
CA TYR A 187 7.18 7.25 -0.32
C TYR A 187 7.97 8.54 -0.48
N TYR A 188 9.30 8.47 -0.28
CA TYR A 188 10.21 9.60 -0.45
C TYR A 188 10.18 10.17 -1.89
N LEU A 189 10.30 9.31 -2.90
CA LEU A 189 10.29 9.73 -4.30
C LEU A 189 8.93 10.32 -4.72
N VAL A 190 7.81 9.71 -4.29
CA VAL A 190 6.47 10.22 -4.57
C VAL A 190 6.24 11.57 -3.89
N LYS A 191 6.64 11.73 -2.62
CA LYS A 191 6.62 13.03 -1.92
C LYS A 191 7.41 14.11 -2.69
N LYS A 192 8.59 13.76 -3.22
CA LYS A 192 9.42 14.66 -4.06
C LYS A 192 8.72 15.01 -5.38
N TYR A 193 8.08 14.04 -6.03
CA TYR A 193 7.31 14.22 -7.26
C TYR A 193 6.15 15.21 -7.05
N LEU A 194 5.32 14.99 -6.03
CA LEU A 194 4.18 15.84 -5.70
C LEU A 194 4.63 17.27 -5.36
N LYS A 195 5.70 17.42 -4.59
CA LYS A 195 6.27 18.74 -4.27
C LYS A 195 6.74 19.50 -5.51
N LYS A 196 7.39 18.83 -6.47
CA LYS A 196 7.92 19.45 -7.68
C LYS A 196 6.82 19.80 -8.70
N THR A 197 5.78 18.98 -8.80
CA THR A 197 4.68 19.17 -9.75
C THR A 197 3.55 20.03 -9.21
N GLY A 198 3.42 20.15 -7.88
CA GLY A 198 2.28 20.78 -7.21
C GLY A 198 1.00 19.95 -7.28
N LYS A 199 1.06 18.70 -7.81
CA LYS A 199 -0.08 17.79 -7.83
C LYS A 199 -0.38 17.27 -6.43
N LYS A 200 -1.64 16.89 -6.23
CA LYS A 200 -2.06 16.04 -5.10
C LYS A 200 -2.03 14.58 -5.51
N ILE A 201 -2.02 13.67 -4.53
CA ILE A 201 -2.01 12.23 -4.80
C ILE A 201 -3.22 11.79 -5.62
N GLU A 202 -4.42 12.37 -5.39
CA GLU A 202 -5.64 12.11 -6.17
C GLU A 202 -5.54 12.44 -7.68
N ASP A 203 -4.56 13.24 -8.08
CA ASP A 203 -4.31 13.64 -9.46
C ASP A 203 -3.03 13.01 -10.04
N ALA A 204 -2.22 12.36 -9.21
CA ALA A 204 -0.94 11.78 -9.60
C ALA A 204 -0.88 10.25 -9.49
N PHE A 205 -1.82 9.61 -8.78
CA PHE A 205 -1.80 8.16 -8.54
C PHE A 205 -1.83 7.31 -9.82
N ALA A 206 -2.28 7.87 -10.95
CA ALA A 206 -2.33 7.22 -12.25
C ALA A 206 -1.29 7.77 -13.25
N ASP A 207 -0.41 8.69 -12.83
CA ASP A 207 0.66 9.21 -13.68
C ASP A 207 1.63 8.09 -14.09
N LYS A 208 2.30 8.29 -15.24
CA LYS A 208 3.16 7.28 -15.84
C LYS A 208 4.46 7.14 -15.08
N TYR A 209 5.02 5.93 -15.00
CA TYR A 209 6.32 5.72 -14.36
C TYR A 209 7.43 6.59 -14.95
N ALA A 210 7.37 6.85 -16.27
CA ALA A 210 8.28 7.76 -16.96
C ALA A 210 8.20 9.21 -16.43
N ASP A 211 7.02 9.69 -16.05
CA ASP A 211 6.84 11.04 -15.49
C ASP A 211 7.51 11.15 -14.12
N PHE A 212 7.35 10.13 -13.27
CA PHE A 212 8.06 10.06 -11.99
C PHE A 212 9.57 10.05 -12.21
N LYS A 213 10.07 9.14 -13.08
CA LYS A 213 11.50 8.99 -13.40
C LYS A 213 12.12 10.31 -13.85
N ALA A 214 11.45 11.08 -14.71
CA ALA A 214 11.95 12.35 -15.23
C ALA A 214 12.08 13.46 -14.17
N ILE A 215 11.39 13.33 -13.03
CA ILE A 215 11.29 14.38 -12.01
C ILE A 215 12.10 14.04 -10.74
N VAL A 216 12.17 12.77 -10.36
CA VAL A 216 12.67 12.36 -9.03
C VAL A 216 14.08 11.79 -9.05
N LEU A 217 14.55 11.32 -10.22
CA LEU A 217 15.91 10.81 -10.46
C LEU A 217 16.75 11.81 -11.26
#